data_AF-A0A543KN87-F1
#
_entry.id   AF-A0A543KN87-F1
#
_cell.length_a   1.000
_cell.length_b   1.000
_cell.length_c   1.000
_cell.angle_alpha   90.00
_cell.angle_beta   90.00
_cell.angle_gamma   90.00
#
_symmetry.space_group_name_H-M   'P 1'
#
loop_
_entity.id
_entity.type
_entity.pdbx_description
1 polymer ?
#
loop_
_entity_poly.entity_id
_entity_poly.type
_entity_poly.pdbx_seq_one_letter_code
_entity_poly.pdbx_strand_id
1 'polypeptide(L)'
;MTKHPILLTLQIVATLSALLGVVQAVLGFRIVSGTWVPSHGMIGNLTFVVALVAAVVAFLWMRRSGNKSLFMHAAGMAVVALAQVAMGEMGLRAPHIAVGVAYLLGAVALATLAIRKPGEVEAPPVPRERLQG
;
A
#
# COMPACT_ATOMS: atom_id res chain seq x y z
N MET A 1 -0.51 2.30 25.06
CA MET A 1 -1.69 2.09 24.19
C MET A 1 -1.37 1.03 23.15
N THR A 2 -2.08 -0.09 23.16
CA THR A 2 -2.01 -1.09 22.09
C THR A 2 -2.71 -0.53 20.85
N LYS A 3 -2.08 -0.62 19.67
CA LYS A 3 -2.73 -0.19 18.42
C LYS A 3 -3.90 -1.13 18.11
N HIS A 4 -4.98 -0.58 17.53
CA HIS A 4 -6.09 -1.41 17.04
C HIS A 4 -5.55 -2.41 16.00
N PRO A 5 -5.89 -3.72 16.07
CA PRO A 5 -5.30 -4.75 15.22
C PRO A 5 -5.39 -4.42 13.72
N ILE A 6 -6.54 -3.92 13.25
CA ILE A 6 -6.73 -3.52 11.84
C ILE A 6 -5.75 -2.43 11.41
N LEU A 7 -5.50 -1.42 12.25
CA LEU A 7 -4.55 -0.36 11.93
C LEU A 7 -3.12 -0.91 11.90
N LEU A 8 -2.77 -1.77 12.85
CA LEU A 8 -1.46 -2.43 12.86
C LEU A 8 -1.25 -3.27 11.60
N THR A 9 -2.25 -4.07 11.21
CA THR A 9 -2.21 -4.84 9.97
C THR A 9 -2.04 -3.93 8.77
N LEU A 10 -2.79 -2.82 8.67
CA LEU A 10 -2.67 -1.85 7.57
C LEU A 10 -1.25 -1.29 7.47
N GLN A 11 -0.67 -0.90 8.61
CA GLN A 11 0.70 -0.37 8.66
C GLN A 11 1.72 -1.41 8.19
N ILE A 12 1.57 -2.67 8.61
CA ILE A 12 2.45 -3.77 8.19
C ILE A 12 2.35 -4.00 6.69
N VAL A 13 1.13 -4.20 6.16
CA VAL A 13 0.97 -4.54 4.73
C VAL A 13 1.30 -3.38 3.81
N ALA A 14 1.04 -2.13 4.22
CA ALA A 14 1.47 -0.94 3.47
C ALA A 14 3.00 -0.81 3.46
N THR A 15 3.66 -1.05 4.61
CA THR A 15 5.13 -1.04 4.69
C THR A 15 5.73 -2.17 3.84
N LEU A 16 5.16 -3.37 3.91
CA LEU A 16 5.59 -4.50 3.10
C LEU A 16 5.45 -4.21 1.60
N SER A 17 4.33 -3.61 1.19
CA SER A 17 4.11 -3.16 -0.20
C SER A 17 5.20 -2.19 -0.66
N ALA A 18 5.59 -1.23 0.18
CA ALA A 18 6.67 -0.29 -0.12
C ALA A 18 8.04 -0.99 -0.22
N LEU A 19 8.36 -1.90 0.69
CA LEU A 19 9.61 -2.67 0.68
C LEU A 19 9.71 -3.56 -0.57
N LEU A 20 8.62 -4.22 -0.94
CA LEU A 20 8.54 -5.01 -2.18
C LEU A 20 8.72 -4.11 -3.41
N GLY A 21 8.15 -2.89 -3.40
CA GLY A 21 8.40 -1.88 -4.43
C GLY A 21 9.88 -1.51 -4.57
N VAL A 22 10.61 -1.35 -3.46
CA VAL A 22 12.07 -1.10 -3.47
C VAL A 22 12.80 -2.28 -4.08
N VAL A 23 12.47 -3.51 -3.67
CA VAL A 23 13.06 -4.73 -4.25
C VAL A 23 12.78 -4.79 -5.76
N GLN A 24 11.56 -4.51 -6.19
CA GLN A 24 11.18 -4.48 -7.60
C GLN A 24 12.00 -3.46 -8.40
N ALA A 25 12.22 -2.26 -7.86
CA ALA A 25 13.06 -1.26 -8.51
C ALA A 25 14.51 -1.76 -8.67
N VAL A 26 15.10 -2.35 -7.63
CA VAL A 26 16.46 -2.92 -7.68
C VAL A 26 16.54 -4.02 -8.75
N LEU A 27 15.59 -4.95 -8.78
CA LEU A 27 15.56 -6.02 -9.77
C LEU A 27 15.34 -5.49 -11.19
N GLY A 28 14.45 -4.51 -11.36
CA GLY A 28 14.20 -3.84 -12.63
C GLY A 28 15.46 -3.16 -13.18
N PHE A 29 16.23 -2.47 -12.34
CA PHE A 29 17.50 -1.89 -12.75
C PHE A 29 18.53 -2.94 -13.20
N ARG A 30 18.59 -4.10 -12.55
CA ARG A 30 19.45 -5.21 -12.99
C ARG A 30 19.06 -5.75 -14.36
N ILE A 31 17.76 -5.84 -14.65
CA ILE A 31 17.24 -6.23 -15.97
C ILE A 31 17.60 -5.18 -17.02
N VAL A 32 17.42 -3.90 -16.69
CA VAL A 32 17.78 -2.79 -17.58
C VAL A 32 19.29 -2.79 -17.88
N SER A 33 20.14 -3.18 -16.92
CA SER A 33 21.58 -3.34 -17.10
C SER A 33 22.00 -4.66 -17.78
N GLY A 34 21.06 -5.41 -18.35
CA GLY A 34 21.34 -6.61 -19.15
C GLY A 34 21.39 -7.93 -18.37
N THR A 35 21.12 -7.93 -17.06
CA THR A 35 21.03 -9.17 -16.27
C THR A 35 19.59 -9.63 -16.13
N TRP A 36 19.23 -10.74 -16.78
CA TRP A 36 17.90 -11.33 -16.59
C TRP A 36 17.72 -11.83 -15.15
N VAL A 37 16.59 -11.48 -14.52
CA VAL A 37 16.26 -11.90 -13.15
C VAL A 37 14.88 -12.56 -13.13
N PRO A 38 14.81 -13.91 -13.16
CA PRO A 38 13.54 -14.64 -13.22
C PRO A 38 12.58 -14.33 -12.06
N SER A 39 13.12 -13.98 -10.89
CA SER A 39 12.31 -13.66 -9.70
C SER A 39 11.58 -12.32 -9.80
N HIS A 40 11.91 -11.45 -10.77
CA HIS A 40 11.28 -10.14 -10.90
C HIS A 40 9.76 -10.25 -11.09
N GLY A 41 9.29 -11.09 -12.02
CA GLY A 41 7.86 -11.30 -12.26
C GLY A 41 7.13 -11.92 -11.07
N MET A 42 7.72 -12.94 -10.44
CA MET A 42 7.14 -13.58 -9.25
C MET A 42 6.97 -12.58 -8.09
N ILE A 43 7.98 -11.76 -7.82
CA ILE A 43 7.92 -10.73 -6.78
C ILE A 43 6.95 -9.61 -7.18
N GLY A 44 6.81 -9.30 -8.48
CA GLY A 44 5.80 -8.37 -8.99
C GLY A 44 4.37 -8.84 -8.67
N ASN A 45 4.08 -10.12 -8.91
CA ASN A 45 2.79 -10.73 -8.57
C ASN A 45 2.52 -10.72 -7.06
N LEU A 46 3.54 -11.04 -6.25
CA LEU A 46 3.43 -10.93 -4.78
C LEU A 46 3.15 -9.48 -4.34
N THR A 47 3.81 -8.51 -4.97
CA THR A 47 3.63 -7.08 -4.70
C THR A 47 2.18 -6.66 -4.96
N PHE A 48 1.59 -7.13 -6.06
CA PHE A 48 0.17 -6.92 -6.37
C PHE A 48 -0.75 -7.52 -5.28
N VAL A 49 -0.53 -8.77 -4.89
CA VAL A 49 -1.34 -9.42 -3.84
C VAL A 49 -1.26 -8.63 -2.52
N VAL A 50 -0.06 -8.19 -2.11
CA VAL A 50 0.11 -7.39 -0.90
C VAL A 50 -0.57 -6.03 -1.00
N ALA A 51 -0.52 -5.36 -2.16
CA ALA A 51 -1.24 -4.11 -2.39
C ALA A 51 -2.77 -4.30 -2.30
N LEU A 52 -3.29 -5.42 -2.83
CA LEU A 52 -4.71 -5.77 -2.73
C LEU A 52 -5.13 -6.00 -1.27
N VAL A 53 -4.33 -6.73 -0.50
CA VAL A 53 -4.56 -6.91 0.95
C VAL A 53 -4.54 -5.55 1.66
N ALA A 54 -3.60 -4.66 1.32
CA ALA A 54 -3.55 -3.31 1.88
C ALA A 54 -4.83 -2.52 1.60
N ALA A 55 -5.38 -2.59 0.38
CA ALA A 55 -6.64 -1.96 0.03
C ALA A 55 -7.83 -2.50 0.85
N VAL A 56 -7.92 -3.83 1.02
CA VAL A 56 -8.96 -4.46 1.84
C VAL A 56 -8.86 -4.03 3.30
N VAL A 57 -7.66 -4.05 3.88
CA VAL A 57 -7.47 -3.64 5.29
C VAL A 57 -7.71 -2.13 5.46
N ALA A 58 -7.33 -1.31 4.47
CA ALA A 58 -7.62 0.12 4.46
C ALA A 58 -9.12 0.40 4.38
N PHE A 59 -9.89 -0.41 3.63
CA PHE A 59 -11.35 -0.34 3.64
C PHE A 59 -11.92 -0.65 5.03
N LEU A 60 -11.48 -1.74 5.66
CA LEU A 60 -11.91 -2.08 7.02
C LEU A 60 -11.55 -0.99 8.04
N TRP A 61 -10.40 -0.34 7.85
CA TRP A 61 -9.98 0.79 8.67
C TRP A 61 -10.81 2.04 8.42
N MET A 62 -11.11 2.36 7.16
CA MET A 62 -12.01 3.48 6.80
C MET A 62 -13.38 3.32 7.45
N ARG A 63 -13.93 2.10 7.49
CA ARG A 63 -15.22 1.83 8.16
C ARG A 63 -15.20 2.14 9.66
N ARG A 64 -14.02 2.19 10.30
CA ARG A 64 -13.85 2.52 11.72
C ARG A 64 -13.39 3.94 12.00
N SER A 65 -12.50 4.48 11.17
CA SER A 65 -11.85 5.77 11.37
C SER A 65 -12.42 6.91 10.52
N GLY A 66 -13.30 6.59 9.57
CA GLY A 66 -13.78 7.55 8.57
C GLY A 66 -12.73 7.99 7.54
N ASN A 67 -11.48 7.50 7.60
CA ASN A 67 -10.39 7.95 6.72
C ASN A 67 -10.51 7.40 5.29
N LYS A 68 -11.38 8.03 4.49
CA LYS A 68 -11.62 7.68 3.09
C LYS A 68 -10.39 7.90 2.20
N SER A 69 -9.59 8.94 2.48
CA SER A 69 -8.42 9.28 1.68
C SER A 69 -7.38 8.15 1.72
N LEU A 70 -7.09 7.61 2.90
CA LEU A 70 -6.15 6.50 3.06
C LEU A 70 -6.62 5.22 2.33
N PHE A 71 -7.92 4.94 2.38
CA PHE A 71 -8.52 3.85 1.61
C PHE A 71 -8.38 4.07 0.09
N MET A 72 -8.76 5.24 -0.41
CA MET A 72 -8.68 5.54 -1.85
C MET A 72 -7.25 5.48 -2.36
N HIS A 73 -6.28 5.93 -1.56
CA HIS A 73 -4.86 5.79 -1.90
C HIS A 73 -4.46 4.31 -1.98
N ALA A 74 -4.80 3.49 -0.99
CA ALA A 74 -4.50 2.06 -0.99
C ALA A 74 -5.14 1.31 -2.17
N ALA A 75 -6.42 1.60 -2.46
CA ALA A 75 -7.11 1.04 -3.62
C ALA A 75 -6.47 1.48 -4.94
N GLY A 76 -6.09 2.75 -5.05
CA GLY A 76 -5.33 3.26 -6.20
C GLY A 76 -4.01 2.52 -6.39
N MET A 77 -3.26 2.28 -5.31
CA MET A 77 -2.02 1.50 -5.38
C MET A 77 -2.24 0.07 -5.85
N ALA A 78 -3.33 -0.59 -5.45
CA ALA A 78 -3.68 -1.93 -5.94
C ALA A 78 -3.96 -1.92 -7.45
N VAL A 79 -4.66 -0.91 -7.97
CA VAL A 79 -4.91 -0.74 -9.41
C VAL A 79 -3.60 -0.49 -10.17
N VAL A 80 -2.72 0.36 -9.65
CA VAL A 80 -1.41 0.62 -10.25
C VAL A 80 -0.54 -0.66 -10.26
N ALA A 81 -0.56 -1.46 -9.20
CA ALA A 81 0.15 -2.74 -9.16
C ALA A 81 -0.40 -3.74 -10.19
N LEU A 82 -1.73 -3.80 -10.36
CA LEU A 82 -2.33 -4.63 -11.41
C LEU A 82 -1.88 -4.18 -12.81
N ALA A 83 -1.87 -2.87 -13.05
CA ALA A 83 -1.38 -2.31 -14.31
C ALA A 83 0.12 -2.63 -14.53
N GLN A 84 0.93 -2.63 -13.46
CA GLN A 84 2.34 -3.04 -13.53
C GLN A 84 2.52 -4.47 -14.01
N VAL A 85 1.74 -5.41 -13.45
CA VAL A 85 1.74 -6.81 -13.89
C VAL A 85 1.35 -6.90 -15.37
N ALA A 86 0.24 -6.27 -15.76
CA ALA A 86 -0.22 -6.30 -17.15
C ALA A 86 0.82 -5.73 -18.14
N MET A 87 1.44 -4.59 -17.84
CA MET A 87 2.47 -4.01 -18.70
C MET A 87 3.74 -4.86 -18.76
N GLY A 88 4.09 -5.55 -17.66
CA GLY A 88 5.20 -6.49 -17.62
C GLY A 88 4.97 -7.67 -18.55
N GLU A 89 3.79 -8.29 -18.48
CA GLU A 89 3.39 -9.42 -19.36
C GLU A 89 3.28 -9.00 -20.83
N MET A 90 2.83 -7.77 -21.11
CA MET A 90 2.74 -7.22 -22.47
C MET A 90 4.10 -6.76 -23.04
N GLY A 91 5.18 -6.78 -22.24
CA GLY A 91 6.50 -6.32 -22.68
C GLY A 91 6.60 -4.80 -22.89
N LEU A 92 5.69 -4.01 -22.31
CA LEU A 92 5.65 -2.55 -22.48
C LEU A 92 6.69 -1.86 -21.59
N ARG A 93 7.97 -1.97 -21.96
CA ARG A 93 9.12 -1.60 -21.12
C ARG A 93 9.09 -0.16 -20.58
N ALA A 94 8.96 0.83 -21.46
CA ALA A 94 9.01 2.24 -21.07
C ALA A 94 7.89 2.64 -20.09
N PRO A 95 6.59 2.40 -20.38
CA PRO A 95 5.53 2.73 -19.44
C PRO A 95 5.56 1.84 -18.19
N HIS A 96 6.00 0.58 -18.28
CA HIS A 96 6.21 -0.28 -17.11
C HIS A 96 7.18 0.36 -16.12
N ILE A 97 8.34 0.84 -16.59
CA ILE A 97 9.34 1.52 -15.75
C ILE A 97 8.78 2.81 -15.15
N ALA A 98 8.17 3.68 -15.98
CA ALA A 98 7.67 4.98 -15.53
C ALA A 98 6.58 4.83 -14.45
N VAL A 99 5.61 3.95 -14.69
CA VAL A 99 4.55 3.66 -13.71
C VAL A 99 5.10 2.88 -12.51
N GLY A 100 6.17 2.10 -12.67
CA GLY A 100 6.85 1.40 -11.57
C GLY A 100 7.49 2.37 -10.58
N VAL A 101 8.10 3.46 -11.06
CA VAL A 101 8.58 4.55 -10.20
C VAL A 101 7.42 5.23 -9.48
N ALA A 102 6.33 5.55 -10.19
CA ALA A 102 5.14 6.13 -9.57
C ALA A 102 4.53 5.19 -8.50
N TYR A 103 4.51 3.88 -8.78
CA TYR A 103 4.07 2.87 -7.83
C TYR A 103 4.92 2.88 -6.56
N LEU A 104 6.26 2.86 -6.70
CA LEU A 104 7.18 2.90 -5.56
C LEU A 104 6.93 4.12 -4.68
N LEU A 105 6.87 5.32 -5.28
CA LEU A 105 6.62 6.56 -4.54
C LEU A 105 5.25 6.53 -3.85
N GLY A 106 4.21 6.06 -4.55
CA GLY A 106 2.87 5.93 -4.01
C GLY A 106 2.79 4.91 -2.85
N ALA A 107 3.52 3.80 -2.92
CA ALA A 107 3.54 2.79 -1.87
C ALA A 107 4.28 3.29 -0.61
N VAL A 108 5.40 4.00 -0.78
CA VAL A 108 6.11 4.67 0.32
C VAL A 108 5.24 5.75 0.97
N ALA A 109 4.53 6.54 0.17
CA ALA A 109 3.57 7.52 0.65
C ALA A 109 2.43 6.85 1.45
N LEU A 110 1.89 5.74 0.96
CA LEU A 110 0.85 4.97 1.66
C LEU A 110 1.33 4.48 3.03
N ALA A 111 2.51 3.87 3.09
CA ALA A 111 3.10 3.41 4.34
C ALA A 111 3.30 4.57 5.33
N THR A 112 3.80 5.69 4.84
CA THR A 112 4.01 6.91 5.65
C THR A 112 2.68 7.46 6.19
N LEU A 113 1.64 7.54 5.36
CA LEU A 113 0.32 8.02 5.75
C LEU A 113 -0.34 7.07 6.76
N ALA A 114 -0.26 5.76 6.56
CA ALA A 114 -0.79 4.77 7.49
C ALA A 114 -0.13 4.84 8.89
N ILE A 115 1.13 5.27 8.96
CA ILE A 115 1.85 5.43 10.23
C ILE A 115 1.56 6.79 10.87
N ARG A 116 1.65 7.88 10.11
CA ARG A 116 1.66 9.26 10.64
C ARG A 116 0.28 9.91 10.70
N LYS A 117 -0.62 9.54 9.79
CA LYS A 117 -1.95 10.14 9.64
C LYS A 117 -3.03 9.06 9.42
N PRO A 118 -3.13 8.05 10.30
CA PRO A 118 -4.08 6.95 10.10
C PRO A 118 -5.54 7.40 10.20
N GLY A 119 -5.83 8.54 10.80
CA GLY A 119 -7.19 8.92 11.21
C GLY A 119 -7.49 8.44 12.62
N GLU A 120 -8.48 9.06 13.24
CA GLU A 120 -8.87 8.78 14.62
C GLU A 120 -10.13 7.90 14.65
N VAL A 121 -10.23 7.03 15.65
CA VAL A 121 -11.49 6.33 15.93
C VAL A 121 -12.31 7.28 16.78
N GLU A 122 -13.48 7.66 16.30
CA GLU A 122 -14.40 8.52 17.05
C GLU A 122 -14.67 7.88 18.42
N ALA A 123 -14.31 8.58 19.49
CA ALA A 123 -14.57 8.08 20.84
C ALA A 123 -16.08 8.05 21.06
N PRO A 124 -16.62 7.02 21.76
CA PRO A 124 -18.03 7.03 22.14
C PRO A 124 -18.33 8.31 22.95
N PRO A 125 -19.53 8.90 22.79
CA PRO A 125 -19.87 10.13 23.48
C PRO A 125 -19.68 9.97 24.99
N VAL A 126 -19.06 10.96 25.63
CA VAL A 126 -18.85 10.97 27.08
C VAL A 126 -20.24 10.89 27.74
N PRO A 127 -20.50 9.89 28.62
CA PRO A 127 -21.77 9.79 29.33
C PRO A 127 -22.05 11.10 30.06
N ARG A 128 -23.27 11.65 29.91
CA ARG A 128 -23.65 12.95 30.49
C ARG A 128 -23.44 13.01 32.01
N GLU A 129 -23.52 11.86 32.67
CA GLU A 129 -23.23 11.67 34.10
C GLU A 129 -21.82 12.13 34.51
N ARG A 130 -20.84 12.07 33.61
CA ARG A 130 -19.47 12.55 33.85
C ARG A 130 -19.27 14.05 33.60
N LEU A 131 -20.29 14.74 33.07
CA LEU A 131 -20.24 16.17 32.75
C LEU A 131 -20.94 17.04 33.82
N GLN A 132 -21.54 16.42 34.84
CA GLN A 132 -22.31 17.09 35.90
C GLN A 132 -21.59 17.12 37.27
N GLY A 133 -20.30 16.77 37.31
CA GLY A 133 -19.47 16.81 38.52
C GLY A 133 -18.69 18.11 38.66
#